data_AF-A0A950Y5L2-F1
#
_entry.id   AF-A0A950Y5L2-F1
#
_cell.length_a   1.000
_cell.length_b   1.000
_cell.length_c   1.000
_cell.angle_alpha   90.00
_cell.angle_beta   90.00
_cell.angle_gamma   90.00
#
_symmetry.space_group_name_H-M   'P 1'
#
loop_
_entity.id
_entity.type
_entity.pdbx_description
1 polymer ?
#
loop_
_entity_poly.entity_id
_entity_poly.type
_entity_poly.pdbx_seq_one_letter_code
_entity_poly.pdbx_strand_id
1 'polypeptide(L)'
;MASLATFVNRFVGVRELVEAPTAIWTRSESPRLRPIANEDVYLFVKRIDNTTVIRAADPAARRARTHSVATAFLAALLVIAGLLPTAYNIMAGFTLQNLRQEQEQLKQQEAQLDLEQAKLLSYDRLEQLANSLKMVDPAPQQVQYLESKSKAEARNDVPGGAERMAR
;
A
#
# COMPACT_ATOMS: atom_id res chain seq x y z
N MET A 1 -42.23 -2.80 -3.28
CA MET A 1 -41.11 -3.62 -2.76
C MET A 1 -41.46 -5.09 -2.99
N ALA A 2 -41.13 -5.66 -4.15
CA ALA A 2 -41.37 -7.08 -4.39
C ALA A 2 -40.25 -7.88 -3.72
N SER A 3 -40.61 -8.72 -2.74
CA SER A 3 -39.68 -9.52 -1.95
C SER A 3 -39.01 -10.61 -2.79
N LEU A 4 -37.76 -10.92 -2.47
CA LEU A 4 -36.93 -11.97 -3.08
C LEU A 4 -37.63 -13.34 -3.11
N ALA A 5 -38.56 -13.58 -2.17
CA ALA A 5 -39.39 -14.78 -2.11
C ALA A 5 -40.32 -14.94 -3.34
N THR A 6 -40.80 -13.85 -3.95
CA THR A 6 -41.68 -13.91 -5.13
C THR A 6 -40.92 -14.27 -6.40
N PHE A 7 -39.63 -13.93 -6.49
CA PHE A 7 -38.79 -14.28 -7.65
C PHE A 7 -38.38 -15.77 -7.62
N VAL A 8 -38.10 -16.32 -6.44
CA VAL A 8 -37.72 -17.73 -6.30
C VAL A 8 -38.90 -18.67 -6.61
N ASN A 9 -40.12 -18.30 -6.18
CA ASN A 9 -41.32 -19.11 -6.42
C ASN A 9 -41.73 -19.17 -7.91
N ARG A 10 -41.25 -18.22 -8.74
CA ARG A 10 -41.51 -18.22 -10.18
C ARG A 10 -40.52 -19.08 -10.98
N PHE A 11 -39.34 -19.34 -10.44
CA PHE A 11 -38.30 -20.14 -11.12
C PHE A 11 -38.29 -21.60 -10.70
N VAL A 12 -38.75 -21.92 -9.48
CA VAL A 12 -38.83 -23.28 -8.96
C VAL A 12 -40.29 -23.72 -9.01
N GLY A 13 -40.74 -24.18 -10.18
CA GLY A 13 -42.11 -24.64 -10.39
C GLY A 13 -42.44 -25.85 -9.51
N VAL A 14 -43.01 -25.59 -8.33
CA VAL A 14 -43.63 -26.61 -7.51
C VAL A 14 -44.98 -26.95 -8.14
N ARG A 15 -45.01 -27.98 -9.00
CA ARG A 15 -46.25 -28.66 -9.33
C ARG A 15 -46.54 -29.62 -8.18
N GLU A 16 -47.47 -29.24 -7.30
CA GLU A 16 -48.14 -30.22 -6.45
C GLU A 16 -48.78 -31.26 -7.35
N LEU A 17 -48.30 -32.50 -7.22
CA LEU A 17 -48.93 -33.67 -7.80
C LEU A 17 -50.20 -33.92 -6.99
N VAL A 18 -51.34 -33.46 -7.52
CA VAL A 18 -52.65 -33.84 -7.01
C VAL A 18 -52.74 -35.37 -7.09
N GLU A 19 -52.79 -35.99 -5.92
CA GLU A 19 -52.91 -37.43 -5.74
C GLU A 19 -54.31 -37.85 -6.21
N ALA A 20 -54.40 -38.40 -7.42
CA ALA A 20 -55.66 -38.89 -7.96
C ALA A 20 -55.99 -40.26 -7.33
N PRO A 21 -57.24 -40.51 -6.92
CA PRO A 21 -57.61 -41.78 -6.30
C PRO A 21 -57.51 -42.93 -7.32
N THR A 22 -57.06 -44.09 -6.84
CA THR A 22 -56.91 -45.30 -7.66
C THR A 22 -58.29 -45.84 -8.05
N ALA A 23 -58.63 -45.77 -9.34
CA ALA A 23 -59.85 -46.35 -9.86
C ALA A 23 -59.71 -47.88 -9.95
N ILE A 24 -60.44 -48.60 -9.10
CA ILE A 24 -60.56 -50.07 -9.17
C ILE A 24 -61.76 -50.39 -10.08
N TRP A 25 -61.49 -50.94 -11.26
CA TRP A 25 -62.53 -51.39 -12.19
C TRP A 25 -62.75 -52.89 -12.01
N THR A 26 -63.87 -53.30 -11.42
CA THR A 26 -64.31 -54.70 -11.41
C THR A 26 -64.93 -55.03 -12.77
N ARG A 27 -64.30 -55.95 -13.49
CA ARG A 27 -64.72 -56.41 -14.81
C ARG A 27 -65.98 -57.28 -14.71
N SER A 28 -67.14 -56.74 -15.08
CA SER A 28 -68.28 -57.54 -15.53
C SER A 28 -68.42 -57.35 -17.04
N GLU A 29 -68.35 -58.43 -17.81
CA GLU A 29 -68.55 -58.37 -19.25
C GLU A 29 -69.97 -57.85 -19.57
N SER A 30 -70.05 -56.84 -20.44
CA SER A 30 -71.29 -56.16 -20.82
C SER A 30 -71.11 -55.51 -22.21
N PRO A 31 -72.20 -55.30 -22.95
CA PRO A 31 -72.27 -55.39 -24.42
C PRO A 31 -71.51 -54.28 -25.17
N ARG A 32 -71.00 -54.63 -26.36
CA ARG A 32 -70.17 -53.73 -27.20
C ARG A 32 -70.99 -52.55 -27.73
N LEU A 33 -70.65 -51.35 -27.28
CA LEU A 33 -71.18 -50.08 -27.77
C LEU A 33 -70.52 -49.65 -29.09
N ARG A 34 -71.16 -48.72 -29.82
CA ARG A 34 -70.59 -48.12 -31.05
C ARG A 34 -69.30 -47.35 -30.69
N PRO A 35 -68.22 -47.51 -31.47
CA PRO A 35 -66.97 -46.82 -31.23
C PRO A 35 -67.16 -45.29 -31.25
N ILE A 36 -66.66 -44.59 -30.24
CA ILE A 36 -66.63 -43.12 -30.21
C ILE A 36 -65.37 -42.61 -30.91
N ALA A 37 -65.43 -41.42 -31.50
CA ALA A 37 -64.28 -40.86 -32.21
C ALA A 37 -63.08 -40.72 -31.26
N ASN A 38 -61.91 -41.18 -31.72
CA ASN A 38 -60.62 -41.19 -31.00
C ASN A 38 -60.49 -42.19 -29.84
N GLU A 39 -61.33 -43.21 -29.74
CA GLU A 39 -61.14 -44.27 -28.72
C GLU A 39 -59.88 -45.13 -28.94
N ASP A 40 -59.35 -45.16 -30.16
CA ASP A 40 -58.10 -45.86 -30.51
C ASP A 40 -56.84 -45.01 -30.23
N VAL A 41 -56.99 -43.78 -29.74
CA VAL A 41 -55.86 -42.88 -29.47
C VAL A 41 -55.32 -43.14 -28.07
N TYR A 42 -54.37 -44.08 -27.98
CA TYR A 42 -53.61 -44.30 -26.76
C TYR A 42 -52.59 -43.18 -26.55
N LEU A 43 -52.84 -42.32 -25.54
CA LEU A 43 -51.86 -41.34 -25.08
C LEU A 43 -50.73 -42.06 -24.32
N PHE A 44 -49.70 -42.49 -25.04
CA PHE A 44 -48.52 -43.08 -24.43
C PHE A 44 -47.67 -41.99 -23.76
N VAL A 45 -47.67 -41.96 -22.43
CA VAL A 45 -46.76 -41.12 -21.66
C VAL A 45 -45.41 -41.84 -21.57
N LYS A 46 -44.48 -41.47 -22.46
CA LYS A 46 -43.10 -41.95 -22.38
C LYS A 46 -42.46 -41.46 -21.08
N ARG A 47 -42.12 -42.38 -20.16
CA ARG A 47 -41.31 -42.06 -18.99
C ARG A 47 -39.88 -41.80 -19.45
N ILE A 48 -39.49 -40.53 -19.51
CA ILE A 48 -38.12 -40.13 -19.85
C ILE A 48 -37.32 -40.14 -18.55
N ASP A 49 -36.39 -41.08 -18.43
CA ASP A 49 -35.38 -41.07 -17.38
C ASP A 49 -34.25 -40.11 -17.78
N ASN A 50 -34.11 -39.01 -17.03
CA ASN A 50 -33.10 -37.98 -17.25
C ASN A 50 -31.91 -38.10 -16.29
N THR A 51 -31.78 -39.21 -15.56
CA THR A 51 -30.71 -39.40 -14.56
C THR A 51 -29.29 -39.30 -15.13
N THR A 52 -29.12 -39.52 -16.43
CA THR A 52 -27.82 -39.49 -17.12
C THR A 52 -27.58 -38.21 -17.95
N VAL A 53 -28.47 -37.22 -17.87
CA VAL A 53 -28.34 -35.99 -18.65
C VAL A 53 -27.26 -35.10 -18.06
N ILE A 54 -26.12 -35.04 -18.76
CA ILE A 54 -25.01 -34.13 -18.46
C ILE A 54 -25.08 -32.93 -19.39
N ARG A 55 -24.82 -31.73 -18.87
CA ARG A 55 -24.74 -30.52 -19.69
C ARG A 55 -23.61 -30.66 -20.70
N ALA A 56 -23.93 -30.51 -21.98
CA ALA A 56 -22.90 -30.42 -23.02
C ALA A 56 -22.02 -29.20 -22.76
N ALA A 57 -20.72 -29.41 -22.66
CA ALA A 57 -19.77 -28.32 -22.54
C ALA A 57 -19.66 -27.61 -23.89
N ASP A 58 -20.16 -26.36 -23.96
CA ASP A 58 -19.95 -25.51 -25.12
C ASP A 58 -18.56 -24.83 -25.04
N PRO A 59 -17.60 -25.19 -25.92
CA PRO A 59 -16.28 -24.59 -25.92
C PRO A 59 -16.30 -23.10 -26.31
N ALA A 60 -17.28 -22.65 -27.08
CA ALA A 60 -17.39 -21.25 -27.48
C ALA A 60 -17.78 -20.36 -26.28
N ALA A 61 -18.80 -20.77 -25.52
CA ALA A 61 -19.19 -20.08 -24.28
C ALA A 61 -18.08 -20.07 -23.22
N ARG A 62 -17.25 -21.13 -23.16
CA ARG A 62 -16.08 -21.17 -22.26
C ARG A 62 -15.03 -20.15 -22.67
N ARG A 63 -14.69 -20.07 -23.96
CA ARG A 63 -13.72 -19.10 -24.49
C ARG A 63 -14.18 -17.66 -24.29
N ALA A 64 -15.45 -17.36 -24.56
CA ALA A 64 -16.01 -16.02 -24.36
C ALA A 64 -15.91 -15.55 -22.90
N ARG A 65 -16.18 -16.45 -21.94
CA ARG A 65 -15.99 -16.15 -20.50
C ARG A 65 -14.53 -15.92 -20.14
N THR A 66 -13.61 -16.76 -20.61
CA THR A 66 -12.19 -16.57 -20.28
C THR A 66 -11.63 -15.30 -20.90
N HIS A 67 -12.03 -14.95 -22.12
CA HIS A 67 -11.60 -13.70 -22.75
C HIS A 67 -12.11 -12.47 -22.01
N SER A 68 -13.40 -12.43 -21.63
CA SER A 68 -13.95 -11.30 -20.87
C SER A 68 -13.31 -11.14 -19.49
N VAL A 69 -13.01 -12.24 -18.79
CA VAL A 69 -12.27 -12.17 -17.52
C VAL A 69 -10.83 -11.70 -17.73
N ALA A 70 -10.15 -12.21 -18.75
CA ALA A 70 -8.78 -11.82 -19.06
C ALA A 70 -8.66 -10.34 -19.46
N THR A 71 -9.59 -9.83 -20.27
CA THR A 71 -9.59 -8.42 -20.67
C THR A 71 -9.87 -7.50 -19.49
N ALA A 72 -10.82 -7.85 -18.62
CA ALA A 72 -11.10 -7.09 -17.40
C ALA A 72 -9.89 -7.07 -16.46
N PHE A 73 -9.22 -8.20 -16.29
CA PHE A 73 -8.01 -8.30 -15.48
C PHE A 73 -6.87 -7.46 -16.05
N LEU A 74 -6.63 -7.53 -17.36
CA LEU A 74 -5.61 -6.73 -18.03
C LEU A 74 -5.89 -5.23 -17.91
N ALA A 75 -7.15 -4.82 -18.07
CA ALA A 75 -7.56 -3.43 -17.89
C ALA A 75 -7.29 -2.94 -16.46
N ALA A 76 -7.61 -3.76 -15.44
CA ALA A 76 -7.32 -3.43 -14.05
C ALA A 76 -5.81 -3.28 -13.80
N LEU A 77 -4.99 -4.19 -14.34
CA LEU A 77 -3.53 -4.09 -14.23
C LEU A 77 -2.97 -2.83 -14.88
N LEU A 78 -3.49 -2.43 -16.05
CA LEU A 78 -3.06 -1.19 -16.72
C LEU A 78 -3.40 0.05 -15.89
N VAL A 79 -4.59 0.10 -15.28
CA VAL A 79 -4.99 1.20 -14.40
C VAL A 79 -4.07 1.28 -13.19
N ILE A 80 -3.80 0.15 -12.54
CA ILE A 80 -2.87 0.06 -11.40
C ILE A 80 -1.48 0.53 -11.84
N ALA A 81 -0.94 -0.01 -12.93
CA ALA A 81 0.38 0.34 -13.45
C ALA A 81 0.51 1.83 -13.82
N GLY A 82 -0.58 2.47 -14.28
CA GLY A 82 -0.60 3.90 -14.55
C GLY A 82 -0.65 4.78 -13.29
N LEU A 83 -1.29 4.30 -12.21
CA LEU A 83 -1.42 5.04 -10.96
C LEU A 83 -0.15 4.98 -10.09
N LEU A 84 0.55 3.85 -10.03
CA LEU A 84 1.74 3.67 -9.19
C LEU A 84 2.83 4.75 -9.40
N PRO A 85 3.24 5.10 -10.63
CA PRO A 85 4.26 6.11 -10.88
C PRO A 85 3.85 7.49 -10.35
N THR A 86 2.57 7.84 -10.47
CA THR A 86 2.07 9.15 -10.02
C THR A 86 2.16 9.30 -8.50
N ALA A 87 1.77 8.26 -7.75
CA ALA A 87 1.88 8.26 -6.30
C ALA A 87 3.34 8.28 -5.83
N TYR A 88 4.22 7.54 -6.50
CA TYR A 88 5.65 7.51 -6.18
C TYR A 88 6.32 8.87 -6.43
N ASN A 89 6.01 9.51 -7.56
CA ASN A 89 6.54 10.82 -7.91
C ASN A 89 6.10 11.90 -6.91
N ILE A 90 4.88 11.86 -6.41
CA ILE A 90 4.39 12.80 -5.39
C ILE A 90 5.19 12.63 -4.08
N MET A 91 5.41 11.40 -3.62
CA MET A 91 6.22 11.15 -2.42
C MET A 91 7.66 11.60 -2.59
N ALA A 92 8.29 11.29 -3.73
CA ALA A 92 9.65 11.76 -4.03
C ALA A 92 9.72 13.29 -4.12
N GLY A 93 8.65 13.96 -4.58
CA GLY A 93 8.54 15.41 -4.57
C GLY A 93 8.58 16.00 -3.16
N PHE A 94 7.85 15.40 -2.22
CA PHE A 94 7.83 15.86 -0.82
C PHE A 94 9.18 15.69 -0.13
N THR A 95 9.84 14.54 -0.29
CA THR A 95 11.16 14.33 0.31
C THR A 95 12.17 15.34 -0.22
N LEU A 96 12.13 15.61 -1.53
CA LEU A 96 13.01 16.57 -2.17
C LEU A 96 12.71 18.01 -1.75
N GLN A 97 11.44 18.35 -1.53
CA GLN A 97 11.06 19.65 -0.98
C GLN A 97 11.53 19.84 0.46
N ASN A 98 11.39 18.81 1.30
CA ASN A 98 11.87 18.85 2.68
C ASN A 98 13.40 19.01 2.73
N LEU A 99 14.14 18.27 1.90
CA LEU A 99 15.60 18.40 1.80
C LEU A 99 16.02 19.81 1.35
N ARG A 100 15.30 20.43 0.41
CA ARG A 100 15.58 21.81 -0.01
C ARG A 100 15.35 22.81 1.12
N GLN A 101 14.26 22.66 1.88
CA GLN A 101 13.98 23.51 3.03
C GLN A 101 15.05 23.37 4.11
N GLU A 102 15.49 22.15 4.40
CA GLU A 102 16.56 21.90 5.36
C GLU A 102 17.89 22.51 4.89
N GLN A 103 18.22 22.37 3.60
CA GLN A 103 19.42 22.99 3.03
C GLN A 103 19.38 24.53 3.16
N GLU A 104 18.25 25.17 2.89
CA GLU A 104 18.09 26.62 3.04
C GLU A 104 18.23 27.05 4.51
N GLN A 105 17.64 26.29 5.45
CA GLN A 105 17.77 26.56 6.87
C GLN A 105 19.22 26.46 7.34
N LEU A 106 19.94 25.41 6.92
CA LEU A 106 21.34 25.23 7.27
C LEU A 106 22.22 26.36 6.73
N LYS A 107 21.99 26.81 5.49
CA LYS A 107 22.71 27.97 4.92
C LYS A 107 22.43 29.26 5.69
N GLN A 108 21.20 29.46 6.15
CA GLN A 108 20.87 30.62 6.97
C GLN A 108 21.57 30.55 8.33
N GLN A 109 21.64 29.37 8.95
CA GLN A 109 22.37 29.15 10.20
C GLN A 109 23.88 29.38 10.02
N GLU A 110 24.47 28.87 8.94
CA GLU A 110 25.87 29.10 8.59
C GLU A 110 26.16 30.60 8.46
N ALA A 111 25.35 31.33 7.68
CA ALA A 111 25.50 32.77 7.54
C ALA A 111 25.33 33.53 8.87
N GLN A 112 24.45 33.07 9.76
CA GLN A 112 24.29 33.66 11.10
C GLN A 112 25.52 33.42 11.98
N LEU A 113 26.05 32.19 11.98
CA LEU A 113 27.26 31.83 12.73
C LEU A 113 28.47 32.62 12.23
N ASP A 114 28.62 32.79 10.91
CA ASP A 114 29.69 33.60 10.33
C ASP A 114 29.61 35.05 10.80
N LEU A 115 28.41 35.62 10.86
CA LEU A 115 28.20 36.97 11.38
C LEU A 115 28.52 37.07 12.88
N GLU A 116 28.18 36.06 13.67
CA GLU A 116 28.52 36.01 15.10
C GLU A 116 30.02 35.86 15.32
N GLN A 117 30.68 34.99 14.55
CA GLN A 117 32.12 34.82 14.57
C GLN A 117 32.84 36.11 14.20
N ALA A 118 32.42 36.79 13.13
CA ALA A 118 32.97 38.08 12.74
C ALA A 118 32.80 39.15 13.84
N LYS A 119 31.66 39.17 14.54
CA LYS A 119 31.45 40.06 15.69
C LYS A 119 32.35 39.72 16.87
N LEU A 120 32.61 38.44 17.14
CA LEU A 120 33.50 38.01 18.22
C LEU A 120 34.97 38.32 17.92
N LEU A 121 35.38 38.20 16.65
CA LEU A 121 36.73 38.53 16.17
C LEU A 121 36.93 40.03 15.89
N SER A 122 35.91 40.86 16.09
CA SER A 122 36.04 42.31 15.88
C SER A 122 37.08 42.92 16.83
N TYR A 123 37.90 43.83 16.30
CA TYR A 123 38.98 44.47 17.03
C TYR A 123 38.49 45.13 18.34
N ASP A 124 37.40 45.89 18.26
CA ASP A 124 36.79 46.58 19.41
C ASP A 124 36.44 45.61 20.55
N ARG A 125 35.94 44.41 20.21
CA ARG A 125 35.58 43.39 21.20
C ARG A 125 36.80 42.69 21.79
N LEU A 126 37.81 42.43 20.96
CA LEU A 126 39.09 41.89 21.42
C LEU A 126 39.81 42.87 22.36
N GLU A 127 39.75 44.17 22.09
CA GLU A 127 40.30 45.21 22.95
C GLU A 127 39.56 45.28 24.30
N GLN A 128 38.23 45.22 24.31
CA GLN A 128 37.45 45.13 25.54
C GLN A 128 37.79 43.87 26.36
N LEU A 129 37.99 42.73 25.69
CA LEU A 129 38.43 41.49 26.33
C LEU A 129 39.85 41.60 26.90
N ALA A 130 40.80 42.16 26.14
CA ALA A 130 42.17 42.38 26.59
C ALA A 130 42.23 43.29 27.83
N ASN A 131 41.45 44.36 27.83
CA ASN A 131 41.32 45.27 28.97
C ASN A 131 40.71 44.58 30.20
N SER A 132 39.65 43.77 30.04
CA SER A 132 39.02 43.06 31.17
C SER A 132 39.88 41.94 31.75
N LEU A 133 40.64 41.22 30.91
CA LEU A 133 41.57 40.17 31.32
C LEU A 133 42.94 40.70 31.75
N LYS A 134 43.15 42.03 31.74
CA LYS A 134 44.44 42.69 32.01
C LYS A 134 45.58 42.17 31.12
N MET A 135 45.23 41.70 29.91
CA MET A 135 46.15 41.30 28.86
C MET A 135 46.49 42.50 27.97
N VAL A 136 46.73 43.65 28.59
CA VAL A 136 47.17 44.86 27.89
C VAL A 136 48.66 44.74 27.68
N ASP A 137 49.14 45.05 26.47
CA ASP A 137 50.57 44.98 26.16
C ASP A 137 51.35 45.82 27.19
N PRO A 138 52.29 45.21 27.93
CA PRO A 138 53.08 45.93 28.92
C PRO A 138 53.89 47.02 28.24
N ALA A 139 54.02 48.17 28.91
CA ALA A 139 54.86 49.26 28.43
C ALA A 139 56.29 48.73 28.13
N PRO A 140 56.99 49.26 27.10
CA PRO A 140 58.24 48.69 26.58
C PRO A 140 59.41 48.56 27.57
N GLN A 141 59.26 49.01 28.83
CA GLN A 141 60.24 48.88 29.91
C GLN A 141 59.84 47.88 31.02
N GLN A 142 58.69 47.21 30.92
CA GLN A 142 58.13 46.37 31.98
C GLN A 142 58.28 44.86 31.74
N VAL A 143 58.83 44.47 30.59
CA VAL A 143 59.12 43.07 30.24
C VAL A 143 60.56 42.75 30.68
N GLN A 144 60.72 42.08 31.83
CA GLN A 144 61.98 41.48 32.23
C GLN A 144 62.06 40.06 31.67
N TYR A 145 62.89 39.87 30.64
CA TYR A 145 63.33 38.54 30.23
C TYR A 145 64.31 38.04 31.30
N LEU A 146 63.92 37.01 32.04
CA LEU A 146 64.83 36.34 32.96
C LEU A 146 65.89 35.60 32.13
N GLU A 147 67.11 36.15 32.05
CA GLU A 147 68.25 35.41 31.50
C GLU A 147 68.50 34.19 32.38
N SER A 148 68.37 33.00 31.79
CA SER A 148 68.62 31.72 32.45
C SER A 148 70.11 31.52 32.67
N LYS A 149 70.66 32.11 33.75
CA LYS A 149 71.97 31.72 34.29
C LYS A 149 71.81 30.51 35.22
N SER A 150 71.18 29.46 34.73
CA SER A 150 70.98 28.19 35.41
C SER A 150 70.51 27.17 34.38
N LYS A 151 71.23 26.04 34.26
CA LYS A 151 70.82 24.86 33.48
C LYS A 151 69.61 24.17 34.13
N ALA A 152 68.49 24.85 34.17
CA ALA A 152 67.22 24.32 34.59
C ALA A 152 66.17 24.80 33.59
N GLU A 153 66.16 24.16 32.42
CA GLU A 153 65.01 24.21 31.53
C GLU A 153 63.81 23.67 32.30
N ALA A 154 62.86 24.54 32.65
CA ALA A 154 61.54 24.13 33.08
C ALA A 154 60.78 23.63 31.84
N ARG A 155 61.12 22.41 31.41
CA ARG A 155 60.37 21.68 30.41
C ARG A 155 59.06 21.26 31.08
N ASN A 156 57.95 21.82 30.64
CA ASN A 156 56.63 21.35 31.05
C ASN A 156 56.43 19.98 30.41
N ASP A 157 56.76 18.91 31.14
CA ASP A 157 56.48 17.54 30.74
C ASP A 157 54.97 17.36 30.72
N VAL A 158 54.37 17.57 29.54
CA VAL A 158 53.00 17.14 29.27
C VAL A 158 53.05 15.61 29.29
N PRO A 159 52.34 14.91 30.20
CA PRO A 159 52.38 13.47 30.24
C PRO A 159 51.87 12.93 28.91
N GLY A 160 52.76 12.23 28.20
CA GLY A 160 52.44 11.52 26.97
C GLY A 160 51.34 10.50 27.24
N GLY A 161 50.13 10.82 26.80
CA GLY A 161 49.03 9.87 26.66
C GLY A 161 49.36 8.89 25.54
N ALA A 162 50.10 7.84 25.89
CA ALA A 162 50.22 6.65 25.07
C ALA A 162 48.85 5.95 24.98
N GLU A 163 48.50 5.62 23.75
CA GLU A 163 47.58 4.55 23.35
C GLU A 163 46.10 4.68 23.74
N ARG A 164 45.27 4.94 22.72
CA ARG A 164 44.31 3.94 22.20
C ARG A 164 43.63 4.48 20.95
N MET A 165 43.70 3.67 19.89
CA MET A 165 42.67 3.40 18.87
C MET A 165 43.31 3.23 17.48
N ALA A 166 43.99 2.09 17.31
CA ALA A 166 43.86 1.34 16.08
C ALA A 166 42.56 0.52 16.20
N ARG A 167 41.56 0.87 15.39
CA ARG A 167 40.56 -0.01 14.79
C ARG A 167 39.77 0.76 13.75
#